data_AF-A0A1G9LQE6-F1
#
_entry.id   AF-A0A1G9LQE6-F1
#
_cell.length_a   1.000
_cell.length_b   1.000
_cell.length_c   1.000
_cell.angle_alpha   90.00
_cell.angle_beta   90.00
_cell.angle_gamma   90.00
#
_symmetry.space_group_name_H-M   'P 1'
#
loop_
_entity.id
_entity.type
_entity.pdbx_description
1 polymer ?
#
loop_
_entity_poly.entity_id
_entity_poly.type
_entity_poly.pdbx_seq_one_letter_code
_entity_poly.pdbx_strand_id
1 'polypeptide(L)'
;MFSIRQNAPHDNGSKYYICARRDNGFIPAYRAYFFINGNKIKRVSVFRYEHCVIFGKRADEYKFFSPAYYVFNIKAENNDPSEWKIRQNEYDKEKYDINALIRLLKKTEITLKGYIELVLHEFDGYQLIHMARTDQEGHGTILGEQSLFFKDGNPIKIGRKIRLDDVRDFYRYCK
;
A
#
# COMPACT_ATOMS: atom_id res chain seq x y z
N MET A 1 -42.39 -19.89 0.78
CA MET A 1 -41.87 -18.77 -0.03
C MET A 1 -41.52 -17.63 0.91
N PHE A 2 -40.25 -17.44 1.26
CA PHE A 2 -39.79 -16.24 1.95
C PHE A 2 -38.52 -15.76 1.24
N SER A 3 -38.70 -14.71 0.45
CA SER A 3 -37.65 -13.93 -0.17
C SER A 3 -37.14 -12.94 0.87
N ILE A 4 -35.89 -13.08 1.28
CA ILE A 4 -35.10 -11.98 1.83
C ILE A 4 -33.72 -12.05 1.18
N ARG A 5 -33.63 -11.61 -0.08
CA ARG A 5 -32.34 -11.11 -0.59
C ARG A 5 -32.17 -9.72 0.00
N GLN A 6 -31.46 -9.64 1.13
CA GLN A 6 -30.88 -8.37 1.55
C GLN A 6 -29.95 -7.92 0.44
N ASN A 7 -30.38 -6.93 -0.35
CA ASN A 7 -29.51 -6.13 -1.17
C ASN A 7 -28.54 -5.43 -0.23
N ALA A 8 -27.38 -6.03 -0.01
CA ALA A 8 -26.23 -5.30 0.47
C ALA A 8 -25.96 -4.18 -0.54
N PRO A 9 -25.71 -2.94 -0.10
CA PRO A 9 -25.49 -1.83 -1.01
C PRO A 9 -24.35 -2.19 -1.97
N HIS A 10 -24.63 -2.06 -3.26
CA HIS A 10 -23.63 -2.11 -4.33
C HIS A 10 -22.63 -0.98 -4.07
N ASP A 11 -21.55 -1.31 -3.36
CA ASP A 11 -20.34 -0.50 -3.30
C ASP A 11 -19.70 -0.58 -4.70
N ASN A 12 -20.13 0.31 -5.60
CA ASN A 12 -19.64 0.46 -6.98
C ASN A 12 -18.22 1.08 -7.04
N GLY A 13 -17.42 0.89 -5.98
CA GLY A 13 -16.00 1.22 -6.01
C GLY A 13 -15.22 0.18 -6.80
N SER A 14 -14.19 0.63 -7.53
CA SER A 14 -13.20 -0.26 -8.11
C SER A 14 -12.62 -1.18 -7.02
N LYS A 15 -12.56 -2.48 -7.32
CA LYS A 15 -12.07 -3.52 -6.41
C LYS A 15 -10.65 -3.90 -6.79
N TYR A 16 -9.81 -4.10 -5.78
CA TYR A 16 -8.42 -4.48 -6.01
C TYR A 16 -8.03 -5.67 -5.16
N TYR A 17 -7.09 -6.44 -5.69
CA TYR A 17 -6.26 -7.33 -4.89
C TYR A 17 -4.81 -6.89 -5.01
N ILE A 18 -4.10 -6.88 -3.87
CA ILE A 18 -2.67 -6.59 -3.81
C ILE A 18 -1.92 -7.72 -3.10
N CYS A 19 -0.70 -7.97 -3.54
CA CYS A 19 0.21 -8.95 -2.93
C CYS A 19 1.43 -8.25 -2.33
N ALA A 20 1.63 -8.48 -1.04
CA ALA A 20 2.88 -8.21 -0.34
C ALA A 20 3.75 -9.47 -0.38
N ARG A 21 5.00 -9.33 -0.83
CA ARG A 21 5.87 -10.48 -1.03
C ARG A 21 7.35 -10.18 -0.82
N ARG A 22 8.01 -11.05 -0.04
CA ARG A 22 9.46 -11.07 0.15
C ARG A 22 10.03 -12.43 -0.24
N ASP A 23 11.11 -12.41 -0.99
CA ASP A 23 11.81 -13.60 -1.49
C ASP A 23 13.23 -13.65 -0.94
N ASN A 24 13.63 -14.80 -0.41
CA ASN A 24 15.01 -15.06 0.04
C ASN A 24 15.68 -15.97 -1.00
N GLY A 25 16.01 -15.40 -2.16
CA GLY A 25 16.49 -16.17 -3.31
C GLY A 25 15.35 -16.95 -3.97
N PHE A 26 15.45 -18.28 -3.97
CA PHE A 26 14.48 -19.15 -4.65
C PHE A 26 13.22 -19.48 -3.83
N ILE A 27 13.20 -19.17 -2.54
CA ILE A 27 12.09 -19.52 -1.65
C ILE A 27 11.36 -18.25 -1.18
N PRO A 28 10.02 -18.21 -1.27
CA PRO A 28 9.21 -17.17 -0.65
C PRO A 28 9.44 -17.10 0.86
N ALA A 29 9.98 -15.98 1.34
CA ALA A 29 10.13 -15.71 2.76
C ALA A 29 8.81 -15.20 3.38
N TYR A 30 8.05 -14.44 2.60
CA TYR A 30 6.76 -13.90 3.00
C TYR A 30 5.84 -13.75 1.79
N ARG A 31 4.57 -14.09 1.98
CA ARG A 31 3.46 -13.85 1.06
C ARG A 31 2.22 -13.48 1.85
N ALA A 32 1.67 -12.31 1.59
CA ALA A 32 0.36 -11.90 2.09
C ALA A 32 -0.45 -11.23 0.99
N TYR A 33 -1.75 -11.46 1.05
CA TYR A 33 -2.69 -11.01 0.03
C TYR A 33 -3.77 -10.16 0.69
N PHE A 34 -4.15 -9.07 0.04
CA PHE A 34 -5.14 -8.15 0.57
C PHE A 34 -6.17 -7.80 -0.50
N PHE A 35 -7.42 -7.68 -0.08
CA PHE A 35 -8.53 -7.18 -0.87
C PHE A 35 -8.86 -5.75 -0.44
N ILE A 36 -8.99 -4.86 -1.41
CA ILE A 36 -9.37 -3.45 -1.22
C ILE A 36 -10.71 -3.22 -1.92
N ASN A 37 -11.65 -2.62 -1.18
CA ASN A 37 -12.92 -2.17 -1.72
C ASN A 37 -13.38 -0.90 -0.98
N GLY A 38 -13.41 0.23 -1.69
CA GLY A 38 -13.63 1.54 -1.07
C GLY A 38 -12.62 1.79 0.06
N ASN A 39 -13.12 2.12 1.25
CA ASN A 39 -12.29 2.41 2.43
C ASN A 39 -11.97 1.16 3.28
N LYS A 40 -12.08 -0.05 2.72
CA LYS A 40 -11.86 -1.30 3.44
C LYS A 40 -10.69 -2.07 2.84
N ILE A 41 -9.71 -2.39 3.67
CA ILE A 41 -8.64 -3.34 3.37
C ILE A 41 -8.79 -4.59 4.25
N LYS A 42 -8.71 -5.78 3.65
CA LYS A 42 -8.82 -7.07 4.35
C LYS A 42 -7.76 -8.04 3.86
N ARG A 43 -7.13 -8.77 4.79
CA ARG A 43 -6.28 -9.92 4.42
C ARG A 43 -7.14 -11.02 3.81
N VAL A 44 -6.66 -11.65 2.76
CA VAL A 44 -7.28 -12.83 2.13
C VAL A 44 -6.32 -14.01 2.15
N SER A 45 -6.86 -15.23 2.12
CA SER A 45 -6.06 -16.44 2.03
C SER A 45 -5.47 -16.60 0.63
N VAL A 46 -4.33 -17.29 0.56
CA VAL A 46 -3.64 -17.62 -0.70
C VAL A 46 -4.58 -18.32 -1.68
N PHE A 47 -5.24 -19.38 -1.22
CA PHE A 47 -6.21 -20.13 -2.02
C PHE A 47 -7.29 -19.24 -2.64
N ARG A 48 -7.85 -18.30 -1.86
CA ARG A 48 -8.88 -17.38 -2.37
C ARG A 48 -8.31 -16.41 -3.38
N TYR A 49 -7.11 -15.89 -3.13
CA TYR A 49 -6.43 -15.00 -4.06
C TYR A 49 -6.15 -15.70 -5.39
N GLU A 50 -5.50 -16.87 -5.37
CA GLU A 50 -5.19 -17.64 -6.57
C GLU A 50 -6.44 -18.04 -7.36
N HIS A 51 -7.48 -18.55 -6.68
CA HIS A 51 -8.72 -18.96 -7.35
C HIS A 51 -9.59 -17.78 -7.83
N CYS A 52 -9.43 -16.57 -7.28
CA CYS A 52 -10.19 -15.41 -7.76
C CYS A 52 -9.42 -14.56 -8.77
N VAL A 53 -8.09 -14.54 -8.73
CA VAL A 53 -7.28 -13.51 -9.39
C VAL A 53 -6.30 -14.10 -10.41
N ILE A 54 -5.66 -15.25 -10.13
CA ILE A 54 -4.60 -15.77 -10.99
C ILE A 54 -5.06 -16.92 -11.86
N PHE A 55 -5.67 -17.96 -11.28
CA PHE A 55 -5.92 -19.24 -11.97
C PHE A 55 -7.38 -19.68 -12.00
N GLY A 56 -8.25 -19.14 -11.14
CA GLY A 56 -9.61 -19.65 -11.03
C GLY A 56 -10.66 -18.88 -11.81
N LYS A 57 -11.93 -19.15 -11.52
CA LYS A 57 -13.09 -18.80 -12.36
C LYS A 57 -13.28 -17.31 -12.68
N ARG A 58 -12.67 -16.42 -11.90
CA ARG A 58 -12.77 -14.96 -12.05
C ARG A 58 -11.46 -14.31 -12.48
N ALA A 59 -10.45 -15.10 -12.86
CA ALA A 59 -9.13 -14.58 -13.22
C ALA A 59 -9.21 -13.61 -14.41
N ASP A 60 -10.11 -13.83 -15.35
CA ASP A 60 -10.37 -12.95 -16.50
C ASP A 60 -11.09 -11.63 -16.13
N GLU A 61 -11.66 -11.55 -14.93
CA GLU A 61 -12.29 -10.33 -14.40
C GLU A 61 -11.27 -9.39 -13.72
N TYR A 62 -10.08 -9.89 -13.37
CA TYR A 62 -9.02 -9.13 -12.73
C TYR A 62 -7.80 -9.01 -13.64
N LYS A 63 -7.30 -7.79 -13.84
CA LYS A 63 -6.10 -7.55 -14.63
C LYS A 63 -4.97 -7.02 -13.77
N PHE A 64 -3.78 -7.56 -13.98
CA PHE A 64 -2.55 -7.00 -13.45
C PHE A 64 -2.35 -5.57 -13.98
N PHE A 65 -1.85 -4.68 -13.13
CA PHE A 65 -1.44 -3.34 -13.51
C PHE A 65 -0.27 -2.87 -12.66
N SER A 66 0.48 -1.89 -13.15
CA SER A 66 1.53 -1.22 -12.38
C SER A 66 1.00 0.13 -11.89
N PRO A 67 0.88 0.37 -10.58
CA PRO A 67 0.58 1.71 -10.06
C PRO A 67 1.76 2.66 -10.32
N ALA A 68 1.51 3.97 -10.19
CA ALA A 68 2.60 4.92 -10.06
C ALA A 68 3.39 4.60 -8.79
N TYR A 69 4.72 4.75 -8.85
CA TYR A 69 5.64 4.30 -7.83
C TYR A 69 6.71 5.37 -7.58
N TYR A 70 6.90 5.72 -6.32
CA TYR A 70 7.82 6.76 -5.90
C TYR A 70 8.59 6.32 -4.66
N VAL A 71 9.87 6.67 -4.59
CA VAL A 71 10.74 6.37 -3.45
C VAL A 71 11.31 7.67 -2.90
N PHE A 72 11.27 7.83 -1.58
CA PHE A 72 11.80 9.00 -0.88
C PHE A 72 12.74 8.59 0.23
N ASN A 73 13.86 9.31 0.32
CA ASN A 73 14.74 9.32 1.48
C ASN A 73 14.35 10.50 2.37
N ILE A 74 14.04 10.21 3.63
CA ILE A 74 13.56 11.18 4.60
C ILE A 74 14.50 11.20 5.81
N LYS A 75 14.87 12.39 6.26
CA LYS A 75 15.46 12.60 7.58
C LYS A 75 14.45 13.30 8.49
N ALA A 76 13.85 12.52 9.39
CA ALA A 76 12.82 12.95 10.32
C ALA A 76 13.40 13.17 11.73
N GLU A 77 13.66 14.43 12.09
CA GLU A 77 14.25 14.79 13.41
C GLU A 77 13.19 14.93 14.52
N ASN A 78 11.91 15.05 14.12
CA ASN A 78 10.75 15.18 15.00
C ASN A 78 9.51 14.52 14.37
N ASN A 79 8.33 14.74 14.95
CA ASN A 79 7.07 14.14 14.48
C ASN A 79 6.29 15.03 13.48
N ASP A 80 6.78 16.22 13.09
CA ASP A 80 6.12 17.10 12.12
C ASP A 80 6.73 16.91 10.71
N PRO A 81 5.99 16.30 9.76
CA PRO A 81 6.46 16.12 8.39
C PRO A 81 6.85 17.39 7.64
N SER A 82 6.36 18.58 8.06
CA SER A 82 6.74 19.85 7.43
C SER A 82 8.19 20.27 7.71
N GLU A 83 8.79 19.74 8.78
CA GLU A 83 10.16 20.08 9.16
C GLU A 83 11.19 19.05 8.66
N TRP A 84 10.72 17.98 8.02
CA TRP A 84 11.58 16.90 7.55
C TRP A 84 12.34 17.28 6.28
N LYS A 85 13.55 16.73 6.15
CA LYS A 85 14.29 16.77 4.88
C LYS A 85 13.83 15.59 4.04
N ILE A 86 13.03 15.85 3.01
CA ILE A 86 12.48 14.85 2.09
C ILE A 86 13.16 14.99 0.74
N ARG A 87 13.74 13.89 0.24
CA ARG A 87 14.36 13.82 -1.08
C ARG A 87 13.75 12.65 -1.85
N GLN A 88 13.15 12.92 -2.99
CA GLN A 88 12.74 11.86 -3.90
C GLN A 88 13.99 11.24 -4.55
N ASN A 89 13.95 9.94 -4.80
CA ASN A 89 15.00 9.23 -5.53
C ASN A 89 15.20 9.85 -6.92
N GLU A 90 16.45 10.06 -7.31
CA GLU A 90 16.82 10.69 -8.58
C GLU A 90 16.47 9.82 -9.79
N TYR A 91 16.40 8.50 -9.60
CA TYR A 91 16.06 7.53 -10.65
C TYR A 91 14.56 7.39 -10.91
N ASP A 92 13.71 8.03 -10.11
CA ASP A 92 12.26 8.02 -10.35
C ASP A 92 11.95 8.77 -11.64
N LYS A 93 11.20 8.12 -12.53
CA LYS A 93 10.83 8.66 -13.86
C LYS A 93 9.93 9.90 -13.75
N GLU A 94 9.12 9.97 -12.70
CA GLU A 94 8.12 11.00 -12.50
C GLU A 94 8.40 11.73 -11.19
N LYS A 95 8.28 13.06 -11.20
CA LYS A 95 8.43 13.87 -9.99
C LYS A 95 7.12 13.93 -9.23
N TYR A 96 7.19 13.75 -7.92
CA TYR A 96 6.05 13.85 -7.04
C TYR A 96 5.96 15.23 -6.37
N ASP A 97 4.74 15.73 -6.12
CA ASP A 97 4.54 16.94 -5.33
C ASP A 97 4.84 16.66 -3.85
N ILE A 98 6.04 17.05 -3.39
CA ILE A 98 6.46 16.89 -1.99
C ILE A 98 5.49 17.58 -1.03
N ASN A 99 4.87 18.70 -1.41
CA ASN A 99 3.88 19.36 -0.56
C ASN A 99 2.57 18.55 -0.45
N ALA A 100 2.20 17.79 -1.49
CA ALA A 100 1.11 16.83 -1.39
C ALA A 100 1.47 15.67 -0.44
N LEU A 101 2.70 15.15 -0.51
CA LEU A 101 3.17 14.11 0.41
C LEU A 101 3.12 14.59 1.86
N ILE A 102 3.67 15.77 2.16
CA ILE A 102 3.64 16.37 3.51
C ILE A 102 2.20 16.51 4.01
N ARG A 103 1.28 17.00 3.16
CA ARG A 103 -0.15 17.11 3.50
C ARG A 103 -0.80 15.77 3.80
N LEU A 104 -0.41 14.70 3.10
CA LEU A 104 -0.89 13.34 3.39
C LEU A 104 -0.36 12.85 4.75
N LEU A 105 0.95 12.95 4.96
CA LEU A 105 1.63 12.47 6.16
C LEU A 105 1.11 13.16 7.43
N LYS A 106 0.78 14.46 7.35
CA LYS A 106 0.18 15.22 8.45
C LYS A 106 -1.20 14.72 8.93
N LYS A 107 -1.91 13.93 8.11
CA LYS A 107 -3.23 13.40 8.47
C LYS A 107 -3.16 12.14 9.33
N THR A 108 -1.96 11.62 9.58
CA THR A 108 -1.73 10.41 10.36
C THR A 108 -0.64 10.63 11.37
N GLU A 109 -0.74 9.96 12.52
CA GLU A 109 0.34 9.93 13.49
C GLU A 109 1.48 9.04 12.98
N ILE A 110 2.63 9.64 12.71
CA ILE A 110 3.85 8.93 12.33
C ILE A 110 4.75 8.87 13.54
N THR A 111 5.14 7.65 13.93
CA THR A 111 5.94 7.41 15.14
C THR A 111 7.41 7.19 14.84
N LEU A 112 7.76 7.03 13.56
CA LEU A 112 9.13 6.81 13.11
C LEU A 112 9.93 8.13 13.10
N LYS A 113 11.19 8.06 13.54
CA LYS A 113 12.18 9.15 13.53
C LYS A 113 13.53 8.64 13.02
N GLY A 114 14.38 9.54 12.52
CA GLY A 114 15.69 9.24 11.97
C GLY A 114 15.67 9.17 10.45
N TYR A 115 16.49 8.29 9.88
CA TYR A 115 16.48 8.01 8.44
C TYR A 115 15.30 7.09 8.12
N ILE A 116 14.50 7.45 7.13
CA ILE A 116 13.31 6.72 6.71
C ILE A 116 13.32 6.60 5.20
N GLU A 117 13.27 5.38 4.69
CA GLU A 117 12.89 5.10 3.31
C GLU A 117 11.36 5.05 3.24
N LEU A 118 10.77 5.85 2.36
CA LEU A 118 9.33 5.88 2.12
C LEU A 118 9.06 5.44 0.68
N VAL A 119 8.27 4.39 0.54
CA VAL A 119 7.76 3.89 -0.73
C VAL A 119 6.28 4.25 -0.85
N LEU A 120 5.91 4.95 -1.92
CA LEU A 120 4.55 5.35 -2.23
C LEU A 120 4.08 4.68 -3.53
N HIS A 121 2.94 3.99 -3.47
CA HIS A 121 2.19 3.57 -4.64
C HIS A 121 0.89 4.37 -4.76
N GLU A 122 0.62 4.89 -5.96
CA GLU A 122 -0.63 5.60 -6.25
C GLU A 122 -1.40 5.00 -7.43
N PHE A 123 -2.71 4.86 -7.26
CA PHE A 123 -3.62 4.36 -8.30
C PHE A 123 -5.07 4.69 -7.97
N ASP A 124 -5.85 5.14 -8.96
CA ASP A 124 -7.31 5.29 -8.84
C ASP A 124 -7.76 5.99 -7.53
N GLY A 125 -7.00 7.02 -7.12
CA GLY A 125 -7.19 7.82 -5.90
C GLY A 125 -6.71 7.19 -4.59
N TYR A 126 -6.18 5.96 -4.61
CA TYR A 126 -5.53 5.34 -3.47
C TYR A 126 -4.07 5.79 -3.35
N GLN A 127 -3.60 5.97 -2.12
CA GLN A 127 -2.19 6.13 -1.77
C GLN A 127 -1.80 5.07 -0.75
N LEU A 128 -0.90 4.18 -1.12
CA LEU A 128 -0.30 3.17 -0.25
C LEU A 128 1.12 3.60 0.08
N ILE A 129 1.39 3.86 1.35
CA ILE A 129 2.70 4.29 1.82
C ILE A 129 3.26 3.21 2.74
N HIS A 130 4.49 2.78 2.46
CA HIS A 130 5.30 1.99 3.39
C HIS A 130 6.52 2.82 3.80
N MET A 131 6.75 2.94 5.10
CA MET A 131 7.87 3.65 5.69
C MET A 131 8.74 2.66 6.47
N ALA A 132 10.03 2.62 6.16
CA ALA A 132 11.02 1.82 6.87
C ALA A 132 12.07 2.76 7.49
N ARG A 133 12.17 2.78 8.82
CA ARG A 133 13.26 3.45 9.53
C ARG A 133 14.53 2.64 9.39
N THR A 134 15.61 3.30 9.04
CA THR A 134 16.95 2.72 8.91
C THR A 134 17.94 3.35 9.90
N ASP A 135 19.04 2.66 10.16
CA ASP A 135 20.17 3.18 10.95
C ASP A 135 21.01 4.24 10.19
N GLN A 136 20.98 4.21 8.85
CA GLN A 136 21.67 5.16 7.96
C GLN A 136 20.81 5.55 6.74
N GLU A 137 21.19 6.62 6.04
CA GLU A 137 20.50 7.08 4.83
C GLU A 137 20.60 6.05 3.69
N GLY A 138 19.49 5.79 2.99
CA GLY A 138 19.43 4.88 1.84
C GLY A 138 19.26 3.40 2.22
N HIS A 139 20.36 2.68 2.46
CA HIS A 139 20.36 1.21 2.59
C HIS A 139 20.91 0.76 3.94
N GLY A 140 20.19 1.08 5.00
CA GLY A 140 20.50 0.66 6.36
C GLY A 140 19.75 -0.58 6.83
N THR A 141 20.06 -1.03 8.03
CA THR A 141 19.29 -2.06 8.73
C THR A 141 17.92 -1.49 9.10
N ILE A 142 16.84 -2.22 8.79
CA ILE A 142 15.48 -1.79 9.16
C ILE A 142 15.30 -1.91 10.69
N LEU A 143 15.01 -0.79 11.34
CA LEU A 143 14.82 -0.66 12.79
C LEU A 143 13.33 -0.56 13.20
N GLY A 144 12.45 -0.25 12.25
CA GLY A 144 11.02 -0.12 12.49
C GLY A 144 10.28 0.22 11.21
N GLU A 145 9.01 -0.17 11.13
CA GLU A 145 8.22 0.00 9.90
C GLU A 145 6.81 0.51 10.23
N GLN A 146 6.24 1.29 9.32
CA GLN A 146 4.88 1.79 9.41
C GLN A 146 4.24 1.82 8.02
N SER A 147 3.05 1.23 7.90
CA SER A 147 2.23 1.33 6.69
C SER A 147 1.12 2.35 6.90
N LEU A 148 0.87 3.17 5.89
CA LEU A 148 -0.25 4.09 5.81
C LEU A 148 -1.03 3.81 4.53
N PHE A 149 -2.35 4.02 4.58
CA PHE A 149 -3.19 3.81 3.41
C PHE A 149 -4.24 4.91 3.36
N PHE A 150 -4.44 5.50 2.19
CA PHE A 150 -5.36 6.61 1.99
C PHE A 150 -6.23 6.33 0.76
N LYS A 151 -7.42 6.94 0.77
CA LYS A 151 -8.28 7.05 -0.41
C LYS A 151 -8.74 8.49 -0.55
N ASP A 152 -8.42 9.08 -1.69
CA ASP A 152 -8.68 10.48 -2.03
C ASP A 152 -8.12 11.41 -0.94
N GLY A 153 -6.92 11.07 -0.46
CA GLY A 153 -6.21 11.77 0.61
C GLY A 153 -6.79 11.60 2.02
N ASN A 154 -7.80 10.75 2.24
CA ASN A 154 -8.34 10.46 3.57
C ASN A 154 -7.75 9.16 4.12
N PRO A 155 -7.28 9.13 5.38
CA PRO A 155 -6.66 7.93 5.94
C PRO A 155 -7.66 6.79 6.09
N ILE A 156 -7.26 5.61 5.65
CA ILE A 156 -7.96 4.34 5.83
C ILE A 156 -7.30 3.60 7.00
N LYS A 157 -8.12 3.17 7.96
CA LYS A 157 -7.64 2.37 9.08
C LYS A 157 -7.15 1.00 8.60
N ILE A 158 -5.87 0.74 8.82
CA ILE A 158 -5.26 -0.57 8.59
C ILE A 158 -5.44 -1.41 9.87
N GLY A 159 -5.87 -2.66 9.72
CA GLY A 159 -5.98 -3.57 10.86
C GLY A 159 -4.59 -3.89 11.44
N ARG A 160 -4.46 -4.02 12.77
CA ARG A 160 -3.18 -4.26 13.47
C ARG A 160 -2.37 -5.47 12.97
N LYS A 161 -3.02 -6.42 12.27
CA LYS A 161 -2.38 -7.64 11.71
C LYS A 161 -2.08 -7.53 10.20
N ILE A 162 -2.34 -6.38 9.60
CA ILE A 162 -2.04 -6.10 8.20
C ILE A 162 -0.75 -5.30 8.16
N ARG A 163 0.25 -5.87 7.50
CA ARG A 163 1.48 -5.18 7.14
C ARG A 163 1.52 -5.11 5.62
N LEU A 164 1.75 -3.91 5.10
CA LEU A 164 1.82 -3.63 3.66
C LEU A 164 3.27 -3.33 3.27
N ASP A 165 4.20 -3.97 3.96
CA ASP A 165 5.60 -4.08 3.56
C ASP A 165 5.70 -4.86 2.25
N ASP A 166 6.64 -4.45 1.38
CA ASP A 166 6.97 -5.17 0.14
C ASP A 166 5.75 -5.48 -0.77
N VAL A 167 4.81 -4.54 -0.96
CA VAL A 167 3.72 -4.72 -1.95
C VAL A 167 4.29 -4.63 -3.37
N ARG A 168 4.05 -5.67 -4.18
CA ARG A 168 4.62 -5.77 -5.54
C ARG A 168 3.60 -6.02 -6.64
N ASP A 169 2.57 -6.82 -6.36
CA ASP A 169 1.60 -7.17 -7.39
C ASP A 169 0.26 -6.50 -7.14
N PHE A 170 -0.30 -5.86 -8.18
CA PHE A 170 -1.56 -5.13 -8.12
C PHE A 170 -2.51 -5.64 -9.19
N TYR A 171 -3.74 -5.96 -8.79
CA TYR A 171 -4.79 -6.47 -9.67
C TYR A 171 -6.05 -5.65 -9.50
N ARG A 172 -6.60 -5.17 -10.62
CA ARG A 172 -7.83 -4.37 -10.66
C ARG A 172 -8.96 -5.15 -11.29
N TYR A 173 -10.14 -5.07 -10.69
CA TYR A 173 -11.37 -5.58 -11.25
C TYR A 173 -11.81 -4.76 -12.47
N CYS A 174 -12.07 -5.41 -13.60
CA CYS A 174 -12.27 -4.77 -14.91
C CYS A 174 -13.58 -5.14 -15.62
N LYS A 175 -14.53 -5.85 -14.98
CA LYS A 175 -15.76 -6.34 -15.62
C LYS A 175 -17.05 -5.99 -14.88
#